data_AF-A0A4D9DHM1-F1
#
_entry.id   AF-A0A4D9DHM1-F1
#
_cell.length_a   1.000
_cell.length_b   1.000
_cell.length_c   1.000
_cell.angle_alpha   90.00
_cell.angle_beta   90.00
_cell.angle_gamma   90.00
#
_symmetry.space_group_name_H-M   'P 1'
#
loop_
_entity.id
_entity.type
_entity.pdbx_description
1 polymer ?
#
loop_
_entity_poly.entity_id
_entity_poly.type
_entity_poly.pdbx_seq_one_letter_code
_entity_poly.pdbx_strand_id
1 'polypeptide(L)'
;MSRPPSRPSRFHMTSRRFPVSGRDWFQLSRLELVSPLARPTVFNASQVTAPSHYSWRCAHLSSLRGFGAGLRPHGPSPSWGVLLQDVQLQGFNVTGLQFSYASDCAGFFAPGTWMGLLTALLLGAIFACGLHMLLGLKTMDRFDDPKGATMAVPQGE
;
A
#
# COMPACT_ATOMS: atom_id res chain seq x y z
N MET A 1 -35.45 -5.33 -13.07
CA MET A 1 -34.42 -4.46 -12.45
C MET A 1 -34.66 -3.03 -12.92
N SER A 2 -35.33 -2.22 -12.11
CA SER A 2 -35.54 -0.80 -12.41
C SER A 2 -34.22 -0.05 -12.22
N ARG A 3 -33.74 0.60 -13.28
CA ARG A 3 -32.58 1.50 -13.20
C ARG A 3 -32.96 2.61 -12.21
N PRO A 4 -32.17 2.86 -11.15
CA PRO A 4 -32.51 3.92 -10.20
C PRO A 4 -32.58 5.26 -10.93
N PRO A 5 -33.45 6.19 -10.51
CA PRO A 5 -33.56 7.51 -11.13
C PRO A 5 -32.19 8.20 -11.15
N SER A 6 -31.82 8.79 -12.28
CA SER A 6 -30.58 9.53 -12.44
C SER A 6 -30.59 10.75 -11.52
N ARG A 7 -29.88 10.65 -10.39
CA ARG A 7 -29.68 11.76 -9.46
C ARG A 7 -28.46 12.57 -9.91
N PRO A 8 -28.55 13.89 -10.07
CA PRO A 8 -27.39 14.70 -10.38
C PRO A 8 -26.37 14.63 -9.24
N SER A 9 -25.11 14.39 -9.58
CA SER A 9 -23.98 14.40 -8.65
C SER A 9 -23.08 15.60 -8.94
N ARG A 10 -22.58 16.25 -7.89
CA ARG A 10 -21.62 17.35 -7.98
C ARG A 10 -20.35 16.99 -7.25
N PHE A 11 -19.23 17.08 -7.96
CA PHE A 11 -17.89 16.81 -7.44
C PHE A 11 -17.22 18.15 -7.14
N HIS A 12 -16.92 18.41 -5.87
CA HIS A 12 -16.21 19.62 -5.47
C HIS A 12 -14.73 19.31 -5.30
N MET A 13 -13.93 19.75 -6.27
CA MET A 13 -12.47 19.60 -6.26
C MET A 13 -11.81 20.93 -5.94
N THR A 14 -10.71 20.90 -5.20
CA THR A 14 -9.90 22.08 -4.90
C THR A 14 -8.43 21.79 -5.18
N SER A 15 -7.66 22.81 -5.58
CA SER A 15 -6.21 22.71 -5.75
C SER A 15 -5.51 23.62 -4.75
N ARG A 16 -4.46 23.12 -4.11
CA ARG A 16 -3.67 23.84 -3.09
C ARG A 16 -2.20 23.44 -3.17
N ARG A 17 -1.31 24.39 -2.90
CA ARG A 17 0.13 24.14 -2.81
C ARG A 17 0.51 23.57 -1.45
N PHE A 18 1.17 22.41 -1.42
CA PHE A 18 1.66 21.81 -0.19
C PHE A 18 3.15 22.12 0.00
N PRO A 19 3.55 22.81 1.10
CA PRO A 19 4.93 23.24 1.28
C PRO A 19 5.92 22.07 1.40
N VAL A 20 5.52 20.97 2.06
CA VAL A 20 6.35 19.76 2.25
C VAL A 20 6.71 19.10 0.91
N SER A 21 5.79 19.08 -0.05
CA SER A 21 6.01 18.50 -1.37
C SER A 21 6.56 19.51 -2.39
N GLY A 22 6.49 20.81 -2.10
CA GLY A 22 6.83 21.88 -3.04
C GLY A 22 5.97 21.96 -4.30
N ARG A 23 4.84 21.25 -4.34
CA ARG A 23 3.99 21.04 -5.53
C ARG A 23 2.52 21.35 -5.24
N ASP A 24 1.78 21.64 -6.31
CA ASP A 24 0.33 21.82 -6.26
C ASP A 24 -0.38 20.46 -6.34
N TRP A 25 -1.21 20.19 -5.35
CA TRP A 25 -2.04 18.99 -5.28
C TRP A 25 -3.49 19.37 -5.48
N PHE A 26 -4.24 18.50 -6.14
CA PHE A 26 -5.69 18.58 -6.14
C PHE A 26 -6.28 17.54 -5.20
N GLN A 27 -7.38 17.90 -4.56
CA GLN A 27 -8.12 17.04 -3.66
C GLN A 27 -9.61 17.15 -3.96
N LEU A 28 -10.30 16.01 -4.00
CA LEU A 28 -11.75 15.98 -4.02
C LEU A 28 -12.25 16.21 -2.58
N SER A 29 -12.82 17.37 -2.32
CA SER A 29 -13.27 17.74 -0.98
C SER A 29 -14.55 17.01 -0.61
N ARG A 30 -15.56 17.05 -1.49
CA ARG A 30 -16.89 16.51 -1.21
C ARG A 30 -17.63 16.11 -2.49
N LEU A 31 -18.40 15.04 -2.37
CA LEU A 31 -19.37 14.57 -3.35
C LEU A 31 -20.76 14.92 -2.84
N GLU A 32 -21.46 15.79 -3.53
CA GLU A 32 -22.87 16.08 -3.25
C GLU A 32 -23.74 15.26 -4.20
N LEU A 33 -24.66 14.48 -3.65
CA LEU A 33 -25.76 13.92 -4.44
C LEU A 33 -26.99 14.80 -4.25
N VAL A 34 -27.38 15.46 -5.34
CA VAL A 34 -28.55 16.33 -5.37
C VAL A 34 -29.78 15.45 -5.46
N SER A 35 -30.66 15.55 -4.47
CA SER A 35 -31.95 14.86 -4.46
C SER A 35 -33.07 15.87 -4.68
N PRO A 36 -34.06 15.57 -5.54
CA PRO A 36 -35.16 16.49 -5.82
C PRO A 36 -36.12 16.68 -4.63
N LEU A 37 -36.22 15.70 -3.72
CA LEU A 37 -37.18 15.70 -2.59
C LEU A 37 -36.56 15.94 -1.21
N ALA A 38 -35.23 16.04 -1.10
CA ALA A 38 -34.54 16.08 0.19
C ALA A 38 -33.28 16.96 0.15
N ARG A 39 -32.72 17.25 1.33
CA ARG A 39 -31.42 17.92 1.45
C ARG A 39 -30.34 17.08 0.75
N PRO A 40 -29.39 17.71 0.04
CA PRO A 40 -28.33 17.00 -0.65
C PRO A 40 -27.50 16.18 0.34
N THR A 41 -27.29 14.91 0.03
CA THR A 41 -26.41 14.05 0.82
C THR A 41 -24.97 14.35 0.44
N VAL A 42 -24.17 14.72 1.43
CA VAL A 42 -22.76 15.08 1.23
C VAL A 42 -21.88 13.94 1.71
N PHE A 43 -20.92 13.52 0.87
CA PHE A 43 -19.88 12.58 1.23
C PHE A 43 -18.51 13.26 1.16
N ASN A 44 -17.75 13.19 2.25
CA ASN A 44 -16.36 13.63 2.31
C ASN A 44 -15.46 12.63 1.59
N ALA A 45 -14.63 13.12 0.69
CA ALA A 45 -13.76 12.31 -0.17
C ALA A 45 -12.28 12.62 0.08
N SER A 46 -11.87 12.78 1.36
CA SER A 46 -10.54 13.27 1.71
C SER A 46 -9.37 12.39 1.25
N GLN A 47 -9.62 11.11 0.95
CA GLN A 47 -8.58 10.18 0.46
C GLN A 47 -8.30 10.30 -1.04
N VAL A 48 -9.13 11.05 -1.77
CA VAL A 48 -8.96 11.27 -3.21
C VAL A 48 -8.09 12.51 -3.39
N THR A 49 -6.79 12.30 -3.54
CA THR A 49 -5.79 13.35 -3.70
C THR A 49 -4.71 12.91 -4.69
N ALA A 50 -4.27 13.82 -5.55
CA ALA A 50 -3.16 13.59 -6.46
C ALA A 50 -2.50 14.93 -6.87
N PRO A 51 -1.28 14.91 -7.43
CA PRO A 51 -0.65 16.10 -7.98
C PRO A 51 -1.52 16.71 -9.09
N SER A 52 -1.57 18.03 -9.19
CA SER A 52 -2.40 18.79 -10.15
C SER A 52 -2.20 18.44 -11.63
N HIS A 53 -1.05 17.88 -11.99
CA HIS A 53 -0.66 17.49 -13.35
C HIS A 53 -0.79 15.99 -13.61
N TYR A 54 -1.30 15.23 -12.64
CA TYR A 54 -1.56 13.79 -12.72
C TYR A 54 -3.06 13.56 -12.66
N SER A 55 -3.52 12.41 -13.13
CA SER A 55 -4.88 11.93 -12.86
C SER A 55 -4.88 11.03 -11.62
N TRP A 56 -5.99 10.92 -10.92
CA TRP A 56 -6.16 9.98 -9.81
C TRP A 56 -6.98 8.79 -10.28
N ARG A 57 -6.52 7.57 -10.02
CA ARG A 57 -7.19 6.33 -10.43
C ARG A 57 -7.44 5.41 -9.25
N CYS A 58 -8.60 4.76 -9.22
CA CYS A 58 -8.87 3.74 -8.21
C CYS A 58 -9.84 2.68 -8.74
N ALA A 59 -9.57 1.41 -8.39
CA ALA A 59 -10.47 0.31 -8.73
C ALA A 59 -11.83 0.44 -8.03
N HIS A 60 -11.84 0.83 -6.75
CA HIS A 60 -13.07 0.98 -5.96
C HIS A 60 -13.01 2.24 -5.08
N LEU A 61 -13.94 3.16 -5.31
CA LEU A 61 -14.22 4.30 -4.44
C LEU A 61 -15.65 4.15 -3.93
N SER A 62 -15.82 3.89 -2.63
CA SER A 62 -17.14 3.55 -2.10
C SER A 62 -17.43 4.21 -0.75
N SER A 63 -18.71 4.42 -0.45
CA SER A 63 -19.16 4.81 0.89
C SER A 63 -19.56 3.62 1.77
N LEU A 64 -19.51 2.40 1.22
CA LEU A 64 -19.96 1.18 1.87
C LEU A 64 -18.82 0.61 2.72
N ARG A 65 -19.15 0.09 3.91
CA ARG A 65 -18.15 -0.59 4.74
C ARG A 65 -17.71 -1.88 4.04
N GLY A 66 -16.40 -2.04 3.84
CA GLY A 66 -15.81 -3.24 3.24
C GLY A 66 -15.25 -3.09 1.81
N PHE A 67 -15.45 -1.95 1.15
CA PHE A 67 -14.97 -1.74 -0.23
C PHE A 67 -14.13 -0.46 -0.39
N GLY A 68 -12.83 -0.60 -0.67
CA GLY A 68 -11.98 0.43 -1.27
C GLY A 68 -11.74 1.71 -0.47
N ALA A 69 -11.22 2.75 -1.16
CA ALA A 69 -11.01 4.08 -0.59
C ALA A 69 -12.36 4.69 -0.17
N GLY A 70 -12.44 5.17 1.07
CA GLY A 70 -13.72 5.40 1.75
C GLY A 70 -14.27 6.82 1.59
N LEU A 71 -15.37 6.96 0.87
CA LEU A 71 -16.25 8.13 0.94
C LEU A 71 -16.96 8.12 2.30
N ARG A 72 -16.78 9.16 3.11
CA ARG A 72 -17.40 9.25 4.44
C ARG A 72 -18.63 10.14 4.42
N PRO A 73 -19.82 9.67 4.84
CA PRO A 73 -21.00 10.53 4.88
C PRO A 73 -20.78 11.70 5.86
N HIS A 74 -21.11 12.91 5.42
CA HIS A 74 -21.08 14.13 6.22
C HIS A 74 -22.48 14.35 6.80
N GLY A 75 -22.77 13.69 7.92
CA GLY A 75 -24.06 13.72 8.62
C GLY A 75 -24.66 12.32 8.87
N PRO A 76 -25.98 12.21 9.07
CA PRO A 76 -26.63 10.92 9.29
C PRO A 76 -26.37 9.99 8.10
N SER A 77 -25.98 8.75 8.38
CA SER A 77 -25.64 7.78 7.34
C SER A 77 -26.87 7.46 6.50
N PRO A 78 -26.86 7.69 5.18
CA PRO A 78 -27.96 7.29 4.32
C PRO A 78 -28.11 5.76 4.31
N SER A 79 -29.34 5.27 4.12
CA SER A 79 -29.64 3.83 3.96
C SER A 79 -29.12 3.25 2.64
N TRP A 80 -28.63 4.11 1.74
CA TRP A 80 -28.08 3.77 0.44
C TRP A 80 -26.63 4.27 0.36
N GLY A 81 -25.80 3.60 -0.44
CA GLY A 81 -24.39 3.94 -0.61
C GLY A 81 -24.03 4.30 -2.05
N VAL A 82 -22.87 4.92 -2.23
CA VAL A 82 -22.26 5.16 -3.55
C VAL A 82 -21.12 4.17 -3.74
N LEU A 83 -21.08 3.55 -4.91
CA LEU A 83 -19.97 2.72 -5.37
C LEU A 83 -19.56 3.19 -6.76
N LEU A 84 -18.30 3.58 -6.90
CA LEU A 84 -17.66 3.92 -8.17
C LEU A 84 -16.60 2.85 -8.43
N GLN A 85 -16.72 2.17 -9.56
CA GLN A 85 -15.78 1.16 -10.04
C GLN A 85 -14.92 1.76 -11.15
N ASP A 86 -13.62 1.43 -11.15
CA ASP A 86 -12.62 1.86 -12.13
C ASP A 86 -12.70 3.36 -12.46
N VAL A 87 -12.63 4.17 -11.41
CA VAL A 87 -12.77 5.62 -11.53
C VAL A 87 -11.42 6.27 -11.81
N GLN A 88 -11.39 7.17 -12.80
CA GLN A 88 -10.24 8.02 -13.11
C GLN A 88 -10.68 9.48 -13.18
N LEU A 89 -10.00 10.35 -12.45
CA LEU A 89 -10.40 11.74 -12.20
C LEU A 89 -9.21 12.67 -12.42
N GLN A 90 -9.43 13.80 -13.09
CA GLN A 90 -8.47 14.89 -13.16
C GLN A 90 -9.24 16.21 -13.24
N GLY A 91 -9.08 17.05 -12.21
CA GLY A 91 -9.85 18.29 -12.09
C GLY A 91 -9.12 19.53 -12.62
N PHE A 92 -7.79 19.48 -12.70
CA PHE A 92 -6.95 20.63 -13.03
C PHE A 92 -5.86 20.23 -14.02
N ASN A 93 -5.34 21.22 -14.75
CA ASN A 93 -4.19 21.08 -15.65
C ASN A 93 -4.30 19.92 -16.67
N VAL A 94 -5.51 19.74 -17.24
CA VAL A 94 -5.76 18.75 -18.28
C VAL A 94 -5.20 19.29 -19.61
N THR A 95 -4.37 18.50 -20.27
CA THR A 95 -3.76 18.86 -21.56
C THR A 95 -4.21 17.87 -22.63
N GLY A 96 -4.44 18.36 -23.86
CA GLY A 96 -4.79 17.50 -25.00
C GLY A 96 -6.10 16.71 -24.88
N LEU A 97 -7.03 17.13 -24.01
CA LEU A 97 -8.31 16.43 -23.73
C LEU A 97 -8.13 14.96 -23.32
N GLN A 98 -6.95 14.60 -22.81
CA GLN A 98 -6.61 13.26 -22.35
C GLN A 98 -6.19 13.31 -20.87
N PHE A 99 -6.43 12.21 -20.15
CA PHE A 99 -5.93 12.10 -18.78
C PHE A 99 -4.41 12.00 -18.78
N SER A 100 -3.79 12.74 -17.87
CA SER A 100 -2.36 12.62 -17.57
C SER A 100 -2.07 11.34 -16.78
N TYR A 101 -0.80 11.07 -16.51
CA TYR A 101 -0.36 9.87 -15.79
C TYR A 101 -1.18 9.61 -14.52
N ALA A 102 -1.58 8.36 -14.30
CA ALA A 102 -2.46 7.98 -13.21
C ALA A 102 -1.68 7.75 -11.90
N SER A 103 -2.14 8.39 -10.84
CA SER A 103 -1.76 8.13 -9.45
C SER A 103 -2.81 7.20 -8.85
N ASP A 104 -2.45 5.95 -8.63
CA ASP A 104 -3.35 4.96 -8.06
C ASP A 104 -3.61 5.21 -6.56
N CYS A 105 -4.83 4.89 -6.12
CA CYS A 105 -5.26 5.01 -4.72
C CYS A 105 -4.62 3.97 -3.78
N ALA A 106 -4.02 2.91 -4.34
CA ALA A 106 -3.32 1.89 -3.59
C ALA A 106 -1.81 2.12 -3.71
N GLY A 107 -1.12 2.15 -2.57
CA GLY A 107 0.35 2.06 -2.57
C GLY A 107 0.79 0.66 -2.98
N PHE A 108 1.99 0.54 -3.54
CA PHE A 108 2.57 -0.76 -3.92
C PHE A 108 2.56 -1.79 -2.79
N PHE A 109 2.75 -1.35 -1.55
CA PHE A 109 2.68 -2.18 -0.35
C PHE A 109 1.88 -1.48 0.74
N ALA A 110 0.98 -2.22 1.38
CA ALA A 110 0.27 -1.74 2.55
C ALA A 110 1.25 -1.58 3.74
N PRO A 111 0.98 -0.70 4.71
CA PRO A 111 1.81 -0.56 5.91
C PRO A 111 2.04 -1.90 6.63
N GLY A 112 1.03 -2.78 6.65
CA GLY A 112 1.15 -4.12 7.24
C GLY A 112 2.16 -5.01 6.52
N THR A 113 2.23 -4.95 5.18
CA THR A 113 3.20 -5.72 4.41
C THR A 113 4.64 -5.28 4.72
N TRP A 114 4.87 -3.98 4.90
CA TRP A 114 6.19 -3.46 5.29
C TRP A 114 6.62 -3.93 6.68
N MET A 115 5.72 -3.86 7.67
CA MET A 115 6.02 -4.33 9.02
C MET A 115 6.30 -5.83 9.03
N GLY A 116 5.53 -6.61 8.26
CA GLY A 116 5.74 -8.05 8.11
C GLY A 116 7.07 -8.37 7.44
N LEU A 117 7.38 -7.73 6.31
CA LEU A 117 8.62 -7.96 5.55
C LEU A 117 9.86 -7.63 6.40
N LEU A 118 9.85 -6.47 7.08
CA LEU A 118 10.96 -6.05 7.94
C LEU A 118 11.19 -7.03 9.09
N THR A 119 10.11 -7.47 9.73
CA THR A 119 10.18 -8.43 10.85
C THR A 119 10.67 -9.80 10.39
N ALA A 120 10.17 -10.28 9.25
CA ALA A 120 10.58 -11.55 8.66
C ALA A 120 12.06 -11.53 8.25
N LEU A 121 12.53 -10.43 7.66
CA LEU A 121 13.94 -10.25 7.30
C LEU A 121 14.84 -10.28 8.54
N LEU A 122 14.45 -9.57 9.61
CA LEU A 122 15.20 -9.52 10.86
C LEU A 122 15.30 -10.92 11.51
N LEU A 123 14.18 -11.63 11.62
CA LEU A 123 14.16 -12.97 12.19
C LEU A 123 14.96 -13.97 11.32
N GLY A 124 14.85 -13.85 9.99
CA GLY A 124 15.62 -14.63 9.04
C GLY A 124 17.12 -14.42 9.19
N ALA A 125 17.57 -13.17 9.41
CA ALA A 125 18.98 -12.86 9.67
C ALA A 125 19.48 -13.49 10.97
N ILE A 126 18.69 -13.41 12.06
CA ILE A 126 19.04 -14.03 13.35
C ILE A 126 19.14 -15.55 13.19
N PHE A 127 18.17 -16.17 12.52
CA PHE A 127 18.15 -17.61 12.27
C PHE A 127 19.36 -18.04 11.43
N ALA A 128 19.68 -17.31 10.36
CA ALA A 128 20.83 -17.61 9.51
C ALA A 128 22.16 -17.51 10.28
N CYS A 129 22.34 -16.48 11.12
CA CYS A 129 23.51 -16.38 11.99
C CYS A 129 23.61 -17.55 12.97
N GLY A 130 22.49 -17.93 13.61
CA GLY A 130 22.44 -19.09 14.51
C GLY A 130 22.80 -20.40 13.79
N LEU A 131 22.22 -20.61 12.61
CA LEU A 131 22.49 -21.79 11.79
C LEU A 131 23.94 -21.83 11.30
N HIS A 132 24.49 -20.69 10.87
CA HIS A 132 25.89 -20.58 10.46
C HIS A 132 26.84 -20.98 11.59
N MET A 133 26.57 -20.54 12.82
CA MET A 133 27.36 -20.93 14.00
C MET A 133 27.26 -22.44 14.27
N LEU A 134 26.07 -23.02 14.12
CA LEU A 134 25.82 -24.45 14.33
C LEU A 134 26.57 -25.31 13.32
N LEU A 135 26.55 -24.93 12.04
CA LEU A 135 27.27 -25.61 10.95
C LEU A 135 28.79 -25.45 11.06
N GLY A 136 29.26 -24.41 11.76
CA GLY A 136 30.68 -24.17 12.02
C GLY A 136 31.30 -25.01 13.14
N LEU A 137 30.51 -25.83 13.84
CA LEU A 137 31.00 -26.69 14.92
C LEU A 137 31.96 -27.75 14.37
N LYS A 138 33.27 -27.57 14.59
CA LYS A 138 34.27 -28.60 14.35
C LYS A 138 34.29 -29.56 15.55
N THR A 139 34.00 -30.83 15.29
CA THR A 139 34.27 -31.90 16.25
C THR A 139 35.78 -32.01 16.45
N MET A 140 36.25 -31.92 17.69
CA MET A 140 37.69 -31.99 17.97
C MET A 140 38.23 -33.35 17.53
N ASP A 141 39.03 -33.32 16.48
CA ASP A 141 39.72 -34.49 15.93
C ASP A 141 40.95 -34.81 16.79
N ARG A 142 40.70 -35.26 18.02
CA ARG A 142 41.72 -35.51 19.05
C ARG A 142 41.89 -37.00 19.36
N PHE A 143 41.37 -37.86 18.50
CA PHE A 143 41.47 -39.32 18.68
C PHE A 143 42.03 -40.06 17.46
N ASP A 144 42.55 -39.37 16.44
CA ASP A 144 43.10 -39.98 15.21
C ASP A 144 44.59 -39.67 14.94
N ASP A 145 45.41 -39.48 15.98
CA ASP A 145 46.88 -39.46 15.84
C ASP A 145 47.59 -40.61 16.58
N PRO A 146 47.54 -41.87 16.07
CA PRO A 146 48.38 -42.96 16.54
C PRO A 146 49.77 -43.02 15.86
N LYS A 147 50.33 -41.92 15.31
CA LYS A 147 51.63 -41.95 14.62
C LYS A 147 52.67 -40.96 15.16
N GLY A 148 53.52 -41.46 16.06
CA GLY A 148 54.87 -40.95 16.33
C GLY A 148 55.40 -41.50 17.65
N ALA A 149 56.34 -42.44 17.74
CA ALA A 149 57.35 -42.90 16.80
C ALA A 149 57.35 -44.43 16.70
N THR A 150 57.54 -44.98 15.49
CA THR A 150 58.02 -46.35 15.36
C THR A 150 59.45 -46.38 15.91
N MET A 151 59.63 -46.95 17.10
CA MET A 151 60.97 -47.20 17.64
C MET A 151 61.73 -48.07 16.64
N ALA A 152 62.80 -47.53 16.05
CA ALA A 152 63.71 -48.32 15.24
C ALA A 152 64.44 -49.31 16.17
N VAL A 153 64.12 -50.60 16.02
CA VAL A 153 64.84 -51.68 16.71
C VAL A 153 66.19 -51.86 16.00
N PRO A 154 67.33 -51.81 16.70
CA PRO A 154 68.61 -52.11 16.08
C PRO A 154 68.69 -53.63 15.86
N GLN A 155 68.82 -54.06 14.61
CA GLN A 155 69.23 -55.42 14.31
C GLN A 155 70.73 -55.51 14.57
N GLY A 156 71.09 -56.07 15.73
CA GLY A 156 72.44 -56.53 16.01
C GLY A 156 72.66 -57.90 15.37
N GLU A 157 73.76 -57.98 14.63
CA GLU A 157 74.50 -59.15 14.10
C GLU A 157 73.76 -60.22 13.28
#